data_AF-A0A2N6BTR3-F1
#
_entry.id   AF-A0A2N6BTR3-F1
#
_cell.length_a   1.000
_cell.length_b   1.000
_cell.length_c   1.000
_cell.angle_alpha   90.00
_cell.angle_beta   90.00
_cell.angle_gamma   90.00
#
_symmetry.space_group_name_H-M   'P 1'
#
loop_
_entity.id
_entity.type
_entity.pdbx_description
1 polymer ?
#
loop_
_entity_poly.entity_id
_entity_poly.type
_entity_poly.pdbx_seq_one_letter_code
_entity_poly.pdbx_strand_id
1 'polypeptide(L)'
;MQKAGNLIILLALLLLPVAVFAGDKFEREGVLPFEQDVYDFKTDVRFAAGLTENELVDIDSPLEKYAMIYNNQNELKKLVVEAAKSGCRGACLAELIDGMREAQLAGEKPADIRAGLLKTLNSKLGSDPSLKGRELGKLTVESYQKR
;
A
#
# COMPACT_ATOMS: atom_id res chain seq x y z
N MET A 1 66.61 -7.14 13.24
CA MET A 1 65.27 -7.37 13.84
C MET A 1 64.63 -6.01 14.12
N GLN A 2 63.29 -5.93 14.06
CA GLN A 2 62.45 -4.73 14.23
C GLN A 2 62.52 -3.66 13.13
N LYS A 3 61.82 -3.82 11.99
CA LYS A 3 61.25 -2.70 11.18
C LYS A 3 60.15 -3.12 10.17
N ALA A 4 59.84 -4.41 10.02
CA ALA A 4 58.80 -4.85 9.07
C ALA A 4 57.36 -4.74 9.61
N GLY A 5 57.16 -4.68 10.93
CA GLY A 5 55.83 -4.61 11.54
C GLY A 5 55.15 -3.23 11.49
N ASN A 6 55.91 -2.14 11.43
CA ASN A 6 55.34 -0.78 11.43
C ASN A 6 54.97 -0.27 10.03
N LEU A 7 55.45 -0.90 8.96
CA LEU A 7 55.20 -0.42 7.60
C LEU A 7 53.80 -0.85 7.08
N ILE A 8 53.26 -1.96 7.58
CA ILE A 8 51.93 -2.46 7.19
C ILE A 8 50.82 -1.66 7.89
N ILE A 9 51.07 -1.16 9.10
CA ILE A 9 50.10 -0.33 9.84
C ILE A 9 49.92 1.04 9.16
N LEU A 10 51.00 1.61 8.60
CA LEU A 10 50.89 2.85 7.82
C LEU A 10 50.15 2.68 6.49
N LEU A 11 50.26 1.51 5.85
CA LEU A 11 49.55 1.22 4.60
C LEU A 11 48.04 1.02 4.82
N ALA A 12 47.63 0.53 5.99
CA ALA A 12 46.22 0.43 6.38
C ALA A 12 45.58 1.80 6.68
N LEU A 13 46.37 2.77 7.16
CA LEU A 13 45.92 4.14 7.44
C LEU A 13 45.84 5.03 6.19
N LEU A 14 46.58 4.70 5.13
CA LEU A 14 46.57 5.44 3.85
C LEU A 14 45.50 4.99 2.86
N LEU A 15 44.77 3.90 3.16
CA LEU A 15 43.59 3.45 2.41
C LEU A 15 42.26 3.94 2.99
N LEU A 16 42.30 4.82 3.99
CA LEU A 16 41.11 5.53 4.48
C LEU A 16 41.02 6.99 3.99
N PRO A 17 41.07 7.27 2.67
CA PRO A 17 40.35 8.40 2.13
C PRO A 17 39.11 7.91 1.37
N VAL A 18 38.00 8.64 1.56
CA VAL A 18 36.74 8.54 0.80
C VAL A 18 35.72 7.48 1.28
N ALA A 19 35.37 7.52 2.56
CA ALA A 19 34.00 7.19 2.99
C ALA A 19 33.30 8.39 3.67
N VAL A 20 33.88 9.58 3.57
CA VAL A 20 33.31 10.84 4.08
C VAL A 20 32.58 11.55 2.95
N PHE A 21 31.61 10.87 2.33
CA PHE A 21 30.53 11.43 1.51
C PHE A 21 29.40 10.39 1.44
N ALA A 22 28.90 9.94 2.59
CA ALA A 22 27.69 9.13 2.68
C ALA A 22 26.88 9.41 3.94
N GLY A 23 26.98 10.62 4.49
CA GLY A 23 26.17 11.10 5.61
C GLY A 23 24.71 11.38 5.27
N ASP A 24 24.16 10.74 4.23
CA ASP A 24 22.76 10.88 3.77
C ASP A 24 22.15 9.55 3.28
N LYS A 25 22.84 8.41 3.45
CA LYS A 25 22.32 7.10 3.01
C LYS A 25 22.01 6.12 4.14
N PHE A 26 22.29 6.48 5.40
CA PHE A 26 22.06 5.65 6.58
C PHE A 26 20.67 5.85 7.22
N GLU A 27 19.62 6.13 6.45
CA GLU A 27 18.22 6.06 6.93
C GLU A 27 17.31 5.18 6.05
N ARG A 28 17.86 4.47 5.05
CA ARG A 28 17.08 3.57 4.17
C ARG A 28 17.59 2.13 4.12
N GLU A 29 18.43 1.71 5.06
CA GLU A 29 18.82 0.30 5.21
C GLU A 29 18.06 -0.31 6.38
N GLY A 30 16.77 -0.58 6.17
CA GLY A 30 15.91 -1.14 7.22
C GLY A 30 14.44 -0.85 7.08
N VAL A 31 14.02 -0.12 6.04
CA VAL A 31 12.63 -0.21 5.58
C VAL A 31 12.48 -1.63 5.08
N LEU A 32 11.83 -2.49 5.86
CA LEU A 32 11.52 -3.86 5.44
C LEU A 32 10.92 -3.75 4.03
N PRO A 33 11.26 -4.62 3.05
CA PRO A 33 10.75 -4.53 1.68
C PRO A 33 9.23 -4.23 1.62
N PHE A 34 8.51 -4.80 2.59
CA PHE A 34 7.13 -4.53 2.94
C PHE A 34 6.74 -3.04 3.12
N GLU A 35 7.44 -2.29 3.96
CA GLU A 35 7.12 -0.88 4.26
C GLU A 35 7.34 0.00 3.02
N GLN A 36 8.34 -0.32 2.20
CA GLN A 36 8.59 0.40 0.96
C GLN A 36 7.52 0.09 -0.10
N ASP A 37 7.10 -1.18 -0.24
CA ASP A 37 6.01 -1.56 -1.13
C ASP A 37 4.70 -0.87 -0.76
N VAL A 38 4.38 -0.79 0.54
CA VAL A 38 3.19 -0.07 1.05
C VAL A 38 3.31 1.43 0.80
N TYR A 39 4.50 2.03 0.99
CA TYR A 39 4.74 3.43 0.68
C TYR A 39 4.58 3.75 -0.81
N ASP A 40 5.15 2.93 -1.69
CA ASP A 40 5.07 3.07 -3.14
C ASP A 40 3.62 2.90 -3.61
N PHE A 41 2.89 1.93 -3.04
CA PHE A 41 1.44 1.80 -3.26
C PHE A 41 0.68 3.07 -2.90
N LYS A 42 0.88 3.62 -1.70
CA LYS A 42 0.16 4.82 -1.24
C LYS A 42 0.45 6.01 -2.14
N THR A 43 1.72 6.17 -2.54
CA THR A 43 2.16 7.20 -3.46
C THR A 43 1.47 7.06 -4.82
N ASP A 44 1.51 5.87 -5.40
CA ASP A 44 0.90 5.60 -6.70
C ASP A 44 -0.62 5.80 -6.69
N VAL A 45 -1.29 5.30 -5.66
CA VAL A 45 -2.74 5.44 -5.51
C VAL A 45 -3.10 6.90 -5.30
N ARG A 46 -2.36 7.67 -4.48
CA ARG A 46 -2.59 9.11 -4.30
C ARG A 46 -2.62 9.83 -5.65
N PHE A 47 -1.62 9.59 -6.51
CA PHE A 47 -1.55 10.22 -7.82
C PHE A 47 -2.62 9.70 -8.79
N ALA A 48 -2.84 8.39 -8.85
CA ALA A 48 -3.75 7.79 -9.83
C ALA A 48 -5.24 7.97 -9.48
N ALA A 49 -5.57 8.03 -8.20
CA ALA A 49 -6.92 8.18 -7.66
C ALA A 49 -7.25 9.63 -7.26
N GLY A 50 -6.27 10.52 -7.21
CA GLY A 50 -6.44 11.91 -6.81
C GLY A 50 -6.91 12.04 -5.35
N LEU A 51 -6.41 11.19 -4.45
CA LEU A 51 -6.78 11.21 -3.03
C LEU A 51 -6.04 12.31 -2.27
N THR A 52 -6.72 12.90 -1.31
CA THR A 52 -6.15 13.84 -0.32
C THR A 52 -5.43 13.09 0.79
N GLU A 53 -4.57 13.76 1.57
CA GLU A 53 -3.87 13.10 2.66
C GLU A 53 -4.81 12.55 3.74
N ASN A 54 -5.88 13.27 4.06
CA ASN A 54 -6.88 12.79 5.02
C ASN A 54 -7.55 11.48 4.55
N GLU A 55 -7.80 11.35 3.24
CA GLU A 55 -8.37 10.12 2.67
C GLU A 55 -7.37 8.96 2.62
N LEU A 56 -6.06 9.26 2.59
CA LEU A 56 -5.00 8.24 2.70
C LEU A 56 -4.88 7.70 4.12
N VAL A 57 -5.00 8.57 5.13
CA VAL A 57 -4.98 8.16 6.54
C VAL A 57 -6.07 7.13 6.83
N ASP A 58 -7.26 7.30 6.26
CA ASP A 58 -8.37 6.35 6.42
C ASP A 58 -8.05 4.93 5.90
N ILE A 59 -7.15 4.80 4.92
CA ILE A 59 -6.81 3.52 4.29
C ILE A 59 -5.48 2.92 4.76
N ASP A 60 -4.73 3.61 5.62
CA ASP A 60 -3.41 3.17 6.09
C ASP A 60 -3.48 1.79 6.78
N SER A 61 -4.32 1.66 7.80
CA SER A 61 -4.44 0.40 8.55
C SER A 61 -5.01 -0.75 7.72
N PRO A 62 -6.11 -0.57 6.94
CA PRO A 62 -6.59 -1.62 6.03
C PRO A 62 -5.53 -2.08 5.03
N LEU A 63 -4.77 -1.14 4.45
CA LEU A 63 -3.72 -1.45 3.48
C LEU A 63 -2.59 -2.25 4.10
N GLU A 64 -2.09 -1.84 5.27
CA GLU A 64 -1.06 -2.58 5.99
C GLU A 64 -1.52 -4.00 6.33
N LYS A 65 -2.76 -4.16 6.83
CA LYS A 65 -3.35 -5.48 7.11
C LYS A 65 -3.50 -6.35 5.87
N TYR A 66 -3.85 -5.76 4.73
CA TYR A 66 -3.94 -6.49 3.47
C TYR A 66 -2.55 -6.94 3.02
N ALA A 67 -1.58 -6.01 3.00
CA ALA A 67 -0.24 -6.28 2.51
C ALA A 67 0.47 -7.35 3.36
N MET A 68 0.27 -7.37 4.68
CA MET A 68 0.88 -8.39 5.56
C MET A 68 0.48 -9.82 5.19
N ILE A 69 -0.67 -9.99 4.53
CA ILE A 69 -1.21 -11.31 4.16
C ILE A 69 -0.93 -11.62 2.69
N TYR A 70 -0.80 -10.60 1.83
CA TYR A 70 -0.75 -10.77 0.39
C TYR A 70 0.29 -9.88 -0.31
N ASN A 71 1.19 -10.49 -1.08
CA ASN A 71 2.18 -9.77 -1.89
C ASN A 71 1.67 -9.33 -3.27
N ASN A 72 0.44 -9.69 -3.68
CA ASN A 72 -0.13 -9.25 -4.96
C ASN A 72 -1.01 -8.00 -4.78
N GLN A 73 -0.37 -6.84 -4.86
CA GLN A 73 -1.01 -5.53 -4.68
C GLN A 73 -1.66 -4.96 -5.94
N ASN A 74 -1.49 -5.61 -7.11
CA ASN A 74 -1.92 -5.01 -8.38
C ASN A 74 -3.45 -4.90 -8.48
N GLU A 75 -4.19 -5.95 -8.10
CA GLU A 75 -5.66 -5.89 -8.12
C GLU A 75 -6.20 -4.98 -7.01
N LEU A 76 -5.53 -4.89 -5.87
CA LEU A 76 -5.88 -3.92 -4.83
C LEU A 76 -5.73 -2.48 -5.34
N LYS A 77 -4.61 -2.17 -5.99
CA LYS A 77 -4.35 -0.85 -6.57
C LYS A 77 -5.43 -0.48 -7.57
N LYS A 78 -5.79 -1.41 -8.47
CA LYS A 78 -6.88 -1.21 -9.43
C LYS A 78 -8.22 -0.98 -8.72
N LEU A 79 -8.55 -1.77 -7.70
CA LEU A 79 -9.78 -1.60 -6.93
C LEU A 79 -9.85 -0.19 -6.33
N VAL A 80 -8.81 0.25 -5.64
CA VAL A 80 -8.79 1.55 -4.95
C VAL A 80 -8.88 2.69 -5.95
N VAL A 81 -8.12 2.64 -7.06
CA VAL A 81 -8.14 3.69 -8.09
C VAL A 81 -9.49 3.76 -8.81
N GLU A 82 -10.07 2.62 -9.19
CA GLU A 82 -11.35 2.58 -9.89
C GLU A 82 -12.51 3.00 -8.97
N ALA A 83 -12.51 2.54 -7.71
CA ALA A 83 -13.52 2.93 -6.73
C ALA A 83 -13.46 4.44 -6.42
N ALA A 84 -12.25 5.00 -6.28
CA ALA A 84 -12.06 6.43 -6.08
C ALA A 84 -12.57 7.25 -7.25
N LYS A 85 -12.35 6.80 -8.49
CA LYS A 85 -12.91 7.44 -9.70
C LYS A 85 -14.43 7.38 -9.75
N SER A 86 -15.05 6.35 -9.17
CA SER A 86 -16.51 6.27 -8.99
C SER A 86 -17.05 7.13 -7.83
N GLY A 87 -16.19 7.78 -7.03
CA GLY A 87 -16.59 8.64 -5.91
C GLY A 87 -16.57 7.98 -4.54
N CYS A 88 -16.08 6.74 -4.42
CA CYS A 88 -15.82 6.09 -3.13
C CYS A 88 -14.49 6.59 -2.56
N ARG A 89 -14.50 7.35 -1.47
CA ARG A 89 -13.28 7.96 -0.90
C ARG A 89 -13.16 7.75 0.62
N GLY A 90 -11.94 7.92 1.14
CA GLY A 90 -11.62 7.80 2.57
C GLY A 90 -12.14 6.50 3.17
N ALA A 91 -12.94 6.60 4.23
CA ALA A 91 -13.59 5.46 4.88
C ALA A 91 -14.38 4.52 3.94
N CYS A 92 -14.84 4.96 2.77
CA CYS A 92 -15.43 4.06 1.77
C CYS A 92 -14.40 3.07 1.21
N LEU A 93 -13.21 3.58 0.87
CA LEU A 93 -12.11 2.78 0.35
C LEU A 93 -11.57 1.82 1.41
N ALA A 94 -11.51 2.28 2.67
CA ALA A 94 -11.11 1.44 3.80
C ALA A 94 -11.97 0.16 3.89
N GLU A 95 -13.29 0.30 3.82
CA GLU A 95 -14.23 -0.83 3.84
C GLU A 95 -14.04 -1.73 2.61
N LEU A 96 -13.80 -1.18 1.42
CA LEU A 96 -13.53 -2.00 0.22
C LEU A 96 -12.23 -2.79 0.31
N ILE A 97 -11.17 -2.22 0.90
CA ILE A 97 -9.89 -2.90 1.12
C ILE A 97 -10.08 -4.06 2.10
N ASP A 98 -10.79 -3.82 3.21
CA ASP A 98 -11.11 -4.86 4.19
C ASP A 98 -11.99 -5.96 3.57
N GLY A 99 -13.02 -5.59 2.80
CA GLY A 99 -13.86 -6.55 2.09
C GLY A 99 -13.10 -7.38 1.05
N MET A 100 -12.14 -6.77 0.34
CA MET A 100 -11.27 -7.50 -0.59
C MET A 100 -10.39 -8.50 0.15
N ARG A 101 -9.81 -8.09 1.28
CA ARG A 101 -9.00 -8.95 2.16
C ARG A 101 -9.83 -10.14 2.67
N GLU A 102 -11.04 -9.90 3.15
CA GLU A 102 -11.92 -10.96 3.67
C GLU A 102 -12.29 -12.00 2.60
N ALA A 103 -12.67 -11.54 1.41
CA ALA A 103 -12.99 -12.44 0.30
C ALA A 103 -11.77 -13.24 -0.19
N GLN A 104 -10.57 -12.63 -0.18
CA GLN A 104 -9.34 -13.36 -0.47
C GLN A 104 -9.01 -14.41 0.59
N LEU A 105 -9.27 -14.12 1.87
CA LEU A 105 -9.09 -15.09 2.96
C LEU A 105 -10.06 -16.27 2.81
N ALA A 106 -11.23 -16.04 2.22
CA ALA A 106 -12.19 -17.08 1.84
C ALA A 106 -11.77 -17.88 0.59
N GLY A 107 -10.65 -17.54 -0.05
CA GLY A 107 -10.09 -18.26 -1.20
C GLY A 107 -10.58 -17.77 -2.57
N GLU A 108 -11.28 -16.64 -2.62
CA GLU A 108 -11.72 -16.06 -3.89
C GLU A 108 -10.54 -15.40 -4.64
N LYS A 109 -10.64 -15.36 -5.97
CA LYS A 109 -9.56 -14.80 -6.80
C LYS A 109 -9.59 -13.26 -6.75
N PRO A 110 -8.43 -12.59 -6.57
CA PRO A 110 -8.35 -11.13 -6.45
C PRO A 110 -9.07 -10.35 -7.56
N ALA A 111 -8.98 -10.82 -8.81
CA ALA A 111 -9.60 -10.16 -9.96
C ALA A 111 -11.14 -10.28 -9.94
N ASP A 112 -11.66 -11.43 -9.52
CA ASP A 112 -13.11 -11.67 -9.42
C ASP A 112 -13.72 -10.84 -8.29
N ILE A 113 -13.01 -10.76 -7.16
CA ILE A 113 -13.38 -9.92 -6.02
C ILE A 113 -13.42 -8.45 -6.43
N ARG A 114 -12.37 -7.95 -7.08
CA ARG A 114 -12.33 -6.56 -7.58
C ARG A 114 -13.52 -6.27 -8.50
N ALA A 115 -13.74 -7.10 -9.51
CA ALA A 115 -14.83 -6.92 -10.46
C ALA A 115 -16.19 -6.96 -9.75
N GLY A 116 -16.36 -7.87 -8.80
CA GLY A 116 -17.57 -8.02 -8.03
C GLY A 116 -17.88 -6.86 -7.09
N LEU A 117 -16.88 -6.36 -6.37
CA LEU A 117 -16.97 -5.19 -5.49
C LEU A 117 -17.30 -3.93 -6.29
N LEU A 118 -16.59 -3.67 -7.40
CA LEU A 118 -16.83 -2.49 -8.25
C LEU A 118 -18.21 -2.52 -8.91
N LYS A 119 -18.65 -3.69 -9.39
CA LYS A 119 -20.02 -3.85 -9.91
C LYS A 119 -21.07 -3.49 -8.85
N THR A 120 -20.83 -3.92 -7.61
CA THR A 120 -21.75 -3.66 -6.50
C THR A 120 -21.72 -2.19 -6.09
N LEU A 121 -20.53 -1.57 -6.03
CA LEU A 121 -20.35 -0.14 -5.77
C LEU A 121 -21.14 0.71 -6.77
N ASN A 122 -20.95 0.44 -8.07
CA ASN A 122 -21.65 1.16 -9.13
C ASN A 122 -23.17 0.95 -9.06
N SER A 123 -23.62 -0.24 -8.68
CA SER A 123 -25.05 -0.50 -8.45
C SER A 123 -25.61 0.30 -7.28
N LYS A 124 -24.86 0.44 -6.17
CA LYS A 124 -25.29 1.24 -5.01
C LYS A 124 -25.35 2.72 -5.36
N LEU A 125 -24.31 3.25 -5.98
CA LEU A 125 -24.27 4.65 -6.44
C LEU A 125 -25.36 4.96 -7.47
N GLY A 126 -25.67 4.02 -8.37
CA GLY A 126 -26.76 4.19 -9.33
C GLY A 126 -28.16 4.13 -8.70
N SER A 127 -28.30 3.44 -7.56
CA SER A 127 -29.57 3.36 -6.83
C SER A 127 -29.78 4.57 -5.91
N ASP A 128 -28.72 5.00 -5.24
CA ASP A 128 -28.72 6.14 -4.34
C ASP A 128 -27.39 6.91 -4.44
N PRO A 129 -27.37 8.01 -5.23
CA PRO A 129 -26.19 8.86 -5.38
C PRO A 129 -25.80 9.64 -4.12
N SER A 130 -26.65 9.65 -3.09
CA SER A 130 -26.38 10.34 -1.83
C SER A 130 -25.46 9.54 -0.89
N LEU A 131 -25.35 8.22 -1.12
CA LEU A 131 -24.48 7.32 -0.37
C LEU A 131 -23.01 7.72 -0.52
N LYS A 132 -22.33 7.91 0.63
CA LYS A 132 -20.93 8.34 0.67
C LYS A 132 -20.20 7.71 1.85
N GLY A 133 -18.86 7.79 1.81
CA GLY A 133 -18.00 7.40 2.92
C GLY A 133 -18.24 5.96 3.37
N ARG A 134 -18.18 5.74 4.68
CA ARG A 134 -18.24 4.41 5.28
C ARG A 134 -19.52 3.64 4.94
N GLU A 135 -20.67 4.31 4.89
CA GLU A 135 -21.96 3.67 4.61
C GLU A 135 -21.99 3.04 3.21
N LEU A 136 -21.52 3.78 2.20
CA LEU A 136 -21.39 3.27 0.84
C LEU A 136 -20.47 2.05 0.79
N GLY A 137 -19.32 2.12 1.47
CA GLY A 137 -18.36 1.02 1.57
C GLY A 137 -18.98 -0.25 2.15
N LYS A 138 -19.61 -0.13 3.34
CA LYS A 138 -20.28 -1.25 4.01
C LYS A 138 -21.37 -1.89 3.18
N LEU A 139 -22.30 -1.10 2.65
CA LEU A 139 -23.39 -1.61 1.82
C LEU A 139 -22.87 -2.32 0.59
N THR A 140 -21.74 -1.86 0.04
CA THR A 140 -21.08 -2.50 -1.10
C THR A 140 -20.52 -3.86 -0.71
N VAL A 141 -19.75 -3.94 0.37
CA VAL A 141 -19.12 -5.19 0.84
C VAL A 141 -20.19 -6.22 1.26
N GLU A 142 -21.16 -5.82 2.07
CA GLU A 142 -22.24 -6.71 2.51
C GLU A 142 -23.07 -7.25 1.34
N SER A 143 -23.29 -6.44 0.31
CA SER A 143 -24.04 -6.89 -0.87
C SER A 143 -23.20 -7.77 -1.79
N TYR A 144 -21.88 -7.59 -1.80
CA TYR A 144 -20.95 -8.48 -2.49
C TYR A 144 -20.92 -9.87 -1.85
N GLN A 145 -20.79 -9.94 -0.52
CA GLN A 145 -20.71 -11.18 0.25
C GLN A 145 -21.99 -12.04 0.24
N LYS A 146 -23.14 -11.46 -0.16
CA LYS A 146 -24.44 -12.16 -0.27
C LYS A 146 -24.68 -12.80 -1.66
N ARG A 147 -23.71 -12.73 -2.58
CA ARG A 147 -23.79 -13.37 -3.90
C ARG A 147 -23.56 -14.86 -3.83
#